data_AF-A0A8J7PVX8-F1
#
_entry.id   AF-A0A8J7PVX8-F1
#
_cell.length_a   1.000
_cell.length_b   1.000
_cell.length_c   1.000
_cell.angle_alpha   90.00
_cell.angle_beta   90.00
_cell.angle_gamma   90.00
#
_symmetry.space_group_name_H-M   'P 1'
#
loop_
_entity.id
_entity.type
_entity.pdbx_description
1 polymer ?
#
loop_
_entity_poly.entity_id
_entity_poly.type
_entity_poly.pdbx_seq_one_letter_code
_entity_poly.pdbx_strand_id
1 'polypeptide(L)'
;MLTPLFTVPLEREFEGWVTRGIEDYFRGVGRRAYVIGIGSRTEKVWPADQAVGVAGKVFGIQMKRARLSSGKAVGPQRLHWKVDSPANQFQFVKQRPEIVYGLPTFADRRLNREALDHCVFWRPPKDLAMPPSIWYDHNPKKSKVAAHERLSVKDRWGLLIERVLYCQFGRKMLLSGLQSYADELRTALTGANLPSTVIVTWVELPSGSAAES
;
A
#
# COMPACT_ATOMS: atom_id res chain seq x y z
N MET A 1 -4.98 -20.41 25.90
CA MET A 1 -5.29 -19.98 24.51
C MET A 1 -5.10 -18.48 24.42
N LEU A 2 -4.30 -17.97 23.47
CA LEU A 2 -4.25 -16.54 23.19
C LEU A 2 -5.52 -16.16 22.42
N THR A 3 -6.26 -15.18 22.89
CA THR A 3 -7.47 -14.67 22.23
C THR A 3 -7.13 -14.18 20.81
N PRO A 4 -8.06 -14.29 19.84
CA PRO A 4 -7.81 -13.91 18.44
C PRO A 4 -7.46 -12.43 18.24
N LEU A 5 -7.59 -11.58 19.26
CA LEU A 5 -7.10 -10.20 19.24
C LEU A 5 -5.57 -10.06 19.33
N PHE A 6 -4.86 -11.10 19.78
CA PHE A 6 -3.41 -11.06 20.01
C PHE A 6 -2.58 -11.83 18.97
N THR A 7 -3.21 -12.35 17.91
CA THR A 7 -2.46 -12.94 16.79
C THR A 7 -2.13 -11.87 15.76
N VAL A 8 -0.95 -11.95 15.15
CA VAL A 8 -0.53 -11.01 14.11
C VAL A 8 -1.51 -11.09 12.92
N PRO A 9 -2.08 -9.97 12.44
CA PRO A 9 -3.01 -9.95 11.31
C PRO A 9 -2.43 -10.58 10.05
N LEU A 10 -3.30 -11.12 9.20
CA LEU A 10 -2.94 -11.60 7.86
C LEU A 10 -2.58 -10.43 6.94
N GLU A 11 -1.83 -10.71 5.88
CA GLU A 11 -1.47 -9.69 4.87
C GLU A 11 -2.71 -9.03 4.27
N ARG A 12 -3.72 -9.84 3.93
CA ARG A 12 -5.01 -9.38 3.39
C ARG A 12 -5.86 -8.59 4.38
N GLU A 13 -5.69 -8.80 5.69
CA GLU A 13 -6.35 -7.95 6.70
C GLU A 13 -5.75 -6.55 6.67
N PHE A 14 -4.41 -6.45 6.65
CA PHE A 14 -3.72 -5.16 6.53
C PHE A 14 -4.07 -4.44 5.22
N GLU A 15 -4.10 -5.17 4.11
CA GLU A 15 -4.52 -4.67 2.80
C GLU A 15 -5.90 -3.99 2.90
N GLY A 16 -6.92 -4.70 3.41
CA GLY A 16 -8.28 -4.17 3.53
C GLY A 16 -8.38 -2.95 4.47
N TRP A 17 -7.63 -2.94 5.57
CA TRP A 17 -7.63 -1.80 6.50
C TRP A 17 -6.94 -0.57 5.91
N VAL A 18 -5.80 -0.75 5.24
CA VAL A 18 -5.09 0.34 4.58
C VAL A 18 -5.91 0.90 3.42
N THR A 19 -6.54 0.05 2.59
CA THR A 19 -7.48 0.48 1.54
C THR A 19 -8.56 1.39 2.09
N ARG A 20 -9.22 0.95 3.16
CA ARG A 20 -10.29 1.73 3.80
C ARG A 20 -9.77 3.08 4.31
N GLY A 21 -8.61 3.10 4.96
CA GLY A 21 -7.99 4.34 5.40
C GLY A 21 -7.69 5.30 4.24
N ILE A 22 -7.25 4.79 3.09
CA ILE A 22 -7.00 5.59 1.88
C ILE A 22 -8.30 6.19 1.35
N GLU A 23 -9.36 5.38 1.25
CA GLU A 23 -10.69 5.83 0.83
C GLU A 23 -11.24 6.91 1.76
N ASP A 24 -11.15 6.69 3.07
CA ASP A 24 -11.60 7.63 4.10
C ASP A 24 -10.78 8.93 4.06
N TYR A 25 -9.46 8.86 3.87
CA TYR A 25 -8.59 10.02 3.70
C TYR A 25 -9.05 10.88 2.51
N PHE A 26 -9.23 10.29 1.33
CA PHE A 26 -9.61 11.05 0.13
C PHE A 26 -11.03 11.61 0.21
N ARG A 27 -11.96 10.84 0.81
CA ARG A 27 -13.30 11.32 1.14
C ARG A 27 -13.23 12.54 2.06
N GLY A 28 -12.42 12.46 3.11
CA GLY A 28 -12.26 13.53 4.10
C GLY A 28 -11.68 14.83 3.52
N VAL A 29 -10.75 14.73 2.57
CA VAL A 29 -10.17 15.93 1.90
C VAL A 29 -10.92 16.37 0.65
N GLY A 30 -12.08 15.77 0.35
CA GLY A 30 -12.91 16.15 -0.79
C GLY A 30 -12.26 15.92 -2.16
N ARG A 31 -11.37 14.92 -2.28
CA ARG A 31 -10.69 14.59 -3.55
C ARG A 31 -11.14 13.24 -4.08
N ARG A 32 -11.27 13.15 -5.41
CA ARG A 32 -11.51 11.89 -6.10
C ARG A 32 -10.24 11.05 -6.15
N ALA A 33 -10.35 9.81 -5.71
CA ALA A 33 -9.35 8.77 -5.90
C ALA A 33 -10.03 7.43 -6.17
N TYR A 34 -9.31 6.52 -6.80
CA TYR A 34 -9.72 5.12 -6.93
C TYR A 34 -8.68 4.22 -6.27
N VAL A 35 -9.16 3.20 -5.58
CA VAL A 35 -8.32 2.12 -5.03
C VAL A 35 -8.82 0.80 -5.62
N ILE A 36 -7.92 0.05 -6.25
CA ILE A 36 -8.26 -1.15 -7.01
C ILE A 36 -7.35 -2.28 -6.57
N GLY A 37 -7.92 -3.41 -6.16
CA GLY A 37 -7.17 -4.62 -5.88
C GLY A 37 -6.62 -5.23 -7.18
N ILE A 38 -5.37 -5.65 -7.15
CA ILE A 38 -4.68 -6.27 -8.27
C ILE A 38 -4.71 -7.78 -8.07
N GLY A 39 -5.16 -8.51 -9.11
CA GLY A 39 -5.19 -9.96 -9.07
C GLY A 39 -3.82 -10.59 -9.33
N SER A 40 -3.64 -11.82 -8.86
CA SER A 40 -2.40 -12.60 -8.97
C SER A 40 -1.85 -12.79 -10.39
N ARG A 41 -2.69 -12.72 -11.43
CA ARG A 41 -2.25 -12.75 -12.83
C ARG A 41 -1.58 -11.44 -13.24
N THR A 42 -2.10 -10.33 -12.77
CA THR A 42 -1.62 -8.98 -13.07
C THR A 42 -0.38 -8.62 -12.24
N GLU A 43 -0.25 -9.17 -11.03
CA GLU A 43 0.95 -9.01 -10.17
C GLU A 43 2.26 -9.40 -10.87
N LYS A 44 2.22 -10.34 -11.82
CA LYS A 44 3.40 -10.74 -12.62
C LYS A 44 3.94 -9.60 -13.48
N VAL A 45 3.07 -8.70 -13.90
CA VAL A 45 3.39 -7.56 -14.77
C VAL A 45 3.53 -6.28 -13.93
N TRP A 46 2.71 -6.14 -12.89
CA TRP A 46 2.68 -4.98 -12.01
C TRP A 46 2.61 -5.45 -10.55
N PRO A 47 3.76 -5.57 -9.86
CA PRO A 47 3.91 -6.28 -8.58
C PRO A 47 3.43 -5.42 -7.41
N ALA A 48 2.12 -5.18 -7.35
CA ALA A 48 1.45 -4.51 -6.24
C ALA A 48 0.14 -5.24 -5.96
N ASP A 49 -0.31 -5.17 -4.70
CA ASP A 49 -1.62 -5.71 -4.31
C ASP A 49 -2.73 -4.70 -4.61
N GLN A 50 -2.38 -3.41 -4.65
CA GLN A 50 -3.33 -2.32 -4.89
C GLN A 50 -2.79 -1.30 -5.88
N ALA A 51 -3.67 -0.78 -6.73
CA ALA A 51 -3.48 0.45 -7.47
C ALA A 51 -4.27 1.59 -6.85
N VAL A 52 -3.60 2.73 -6.65
CA VAL A 52 -4.22 3.96 -6.20
C VAL A 52 -4.06 5.00 -7.29
N GLY A 53 -5.18 5.55 -7.75
CA GLY A 53 -5.18 6.64 -8.71
C GLY A 53 -5.75 7.92 -8.17
N VAL A 54 -5.02 9.01 -8.35
CA VAL A 54 -5.37 10.34 -7.87
C VAL A 54 -4.66 11.40 -8.72
N ALA A 55 -5.34 12.52 -9.00
CA ALA A 55 -4.78 13.66 -9.71
C ALA A 55 -4.09 13.30 -11.05
N GLY A 56 -4.67 12.37 -11.82
CA GLY A 56 -4.14 11.92 -13.11
C GLY A 56 -2.87 11.07 -13.02
N LYS A 57 -2.52 10.57 -11.82
CA LYS A 57 -1.40 9.66 -11.59
C LYS A 57 -1.89 8.36 -10.97
N VAL A 58 -1.17 7.28 -11.25
CA VAL A 58 -1.36 5.97 -10.64
C VAL A 58 -0.08 5.54 -9.95
N PHE A 59 -0.21 4.97 -8.76
CA PHE A 59 0.89 4.33 -8.05
C PHE A 59 0.41 3.03 -7.41
N GLY A 60 1.36 2.15 -7.10
CA GLY A 60 1.08 0.84 -6.53
C GLY A 60 1.53 0.70 -5.09
N ILE A 61 0.78 -0.10 -4.34
CA ILE A 61 1.13 -0.49 -2.98
C ILE A 61 1.22 -2.02 -2.94
N GLN A 62 2.42 -2.53 -2.66
CA GLN A 62 2.66 -3.92 -2.32
C GLN A 62 2.68 -4.07 -0.80
N MET A 63 1.60 -4.57 -0.23
CA MET A 63 1.49 -4.82 1.19
C MET A 63 2.41 -5.96 1.64
N LYS A 64 2.90 -5.83 2.88
CA LYS A 64 3.59 -6.91 3.56
C LYS A 64 3.08 -7.12 4.97
N ARG A 65 2.90 -8.39 5.33
CA ARG A 65 2.59 -8.77 6.71
C ARG A 65 3.75 -8.45 7.65
N ALA A 66 3.46 -7.67 8.69
CA ALA A 66 4.37 -7.50 9.82
C ALA A 66 4.60 -8.84 10.51
N ARG A 67 5.83 -9.17 10.91
CA ARG A 67 6.16 -10.41 11.62
C ARG A 67 6.89 -10.11 12.91
N LEU A 68 6.57 -10.86 13.97
CA LEU A 68 7.29 -10.80 15.23
C LEU A 68 8.62 -11.54 15.08
N SER A 69 9.73 -10.90 15.45
CA SER A 69 11.00 -11.62 15.56
C SER A 69 10.96 -12.65 16.68
N SER A 70 11.65 -13.79 16.53
CA SER A 70 11.76 -14.80 17.57
C SER A 70 12.44 -14.24 18.84
N GLY A 71 11.90 -14.59 20.00
CA GLY A 71 12.37 -14.18 21.32
C GLY A 71 11.23 -13.62 22.17
N LYS A 72 11.11 -14.15 23.38
CA LYS A 72 9.94 -14.16 24.29
C LYS A 72 9.36 -12.80 24.75
N ALA A 73 9.74 -11.68 24.12
CA ALA A 73 9.21 -10.35 24.46
C ALA A 73 8.34 -9.81 23.31
N VAL A 74 7.03 -9.78 23.54
CA VAL A 74 6.01 -9.24 22.64
C VAL A 74 6.04 -7.72 22.73
N GLY A 75 6.59 -7.05 21.72
CA GLY A 75 6.60 -5.58 21.64
C GLY A 75 6.66 -5.11 20.18
N PRO A 76 6.05 -3.95 19.84
CA PRO A 76 6.07 -3.37 18.48
C PRO A 76 7.48 -3.13 17.92
N GLN A 77 8.48 -3.10 18.80
CA GLN A 77 9.87 -2.76 18.52
C GLN A 77 10.67 -3.91 17.89
N ARG A 78 10.00 -5.01 17.53
CA ARG A 78 10.60 -6.20 16.93
C ARG A 78 9.82 -6.69 15.71
N LEU A 79 9.11 -5.79 15.04
CA LEU A 79 8.42 -6.08 13.79
C LEU A 79 9.41 -6.07 12.62
N HIS A 80 9.29 -7.07 11.76
CA HIS A 80 10.06 -7.17 10.53
C HIS A 80 9.21 -7.66 9.36
N TRP A 81 9.67 -7.44 8.13
CA TRP A 81 9.00 -7.88 6.91
C TRP A 81 9.96 -8.65 6.01
N LYS A 82 9.39 -9.62 5.27
CA LYS A 82 10.06 -10.33 4.18
C LYS A 82 9.57 -9.75 2.86
N VAL A 83 10.38 -8.91 2.22
CA VAL A 83 9.98 -8.20 0.99
C VAL A 83 10.14 -9.00 -0.29
N ASP A 84 10.95 -10.07 -0.27
CA ASP A 84 11.09 -11.00 -1.40
C ASP A 84 10.27 -12.28 -1.18
N SER A 85 8.98 -12.09 -0.94
CA SER A 85 8.02 -13.19 -0.76
C SER A 85 6.69 -12.79 -1.39
N PRO A 86 6.34 -13.31 -2.58
CA PRO A 86 7.01 -14.40 -3.33
C PRO A 86 8.41 -14.03 -3.86
N ALA A 87 9.20 -15.05 -4.26
CA ALA A 87 10.56 -14.85 -4.75
C ALA A 87 10.62 -13.89 -5.94
N ASN A 88 11.68 -13.09 -6.03
CA ASN A 88 11.92 -12.01 -7.00
C ASN A 88 10.98 -10.80 -6.89
N GLN A 89 10.00 -10.79 -5.99
CA GLN A 89 9.11 -9.64 -5.83
C GLN A 89 9.89 -8.36 -5.46
N PHE A 90 10.97 -8.48 -4.70
CA PHE A 90 11.84 -7.33 -4.40
C PHE A 90 12.41 -6.71 -5.66
N GLN A 91 12.91 -7.53 -6.59
CA GLN A 91 13.46 -7.04 -7.85
C GLN A 91 12.37 -6.41 -8.73
N PHE A 92 11.19 -7.03 -8.80
CA PHE A 92 10.08 -6.50 -9.59
C PHE A 92 9.59 -5.15 -9.05
N VAL A 93 9.42 -5.01 -7.73
CA VAL A 93 9.03 -3.73 -7.11
C VAL A 93 10.12 -2.68 -7.31
N LYS A 94 11.39 -3.04 -7.10
CA LYS A 94 12.53 -2.11 -7.27
C LYS A 94 12.64 -1.54 -8.69
N GLN A 95 12.30 -2.33 -9.71
CA GLN A 95 12.29 -1.91 -11.12
C GLN A 95 11.12 -0.98 -11.49
N ARG A 96 10.08 -0.89 -10.65
CA ARG A 96 8.86 -0.13 -10.93
C ARG A 96 8.81 1.13 -10.06
N PRO A 97 9.18 2.32 -10.60
CA PRO A 97 9.32 3.51 -9.80
C PRO A 97 8.02 4.03 -9.16
N GLU A 98 6.89 3.62 -9.69
CA GLU A 98 5.56 3.96 -9.21
C GLU A 98 5.05 3.05 -8.09
N ILE A 99 5.78 2.01 -7.68
CA ILE A 99 5.34 1.05 -6.65
C ILE A 99 6.14 1.24 -5.37
N VAL A 100 5.44 1.21 -4.24
CA VAL A 100 6.01 1.19 -2.89
C VAL A 100 5.55 -0.04 -2.13
N TYR A 101 6.31 -0.44 -1.11
CA TYR A 101 5.85 -1.38 -0.11
C TYR A 101 5.01 -0.69 0.94
N GLY A 102 3.85 -1.25 1.29
CA GLY A 102 3.07 -0.90 2.47
C GLY A 102 3.45 -1.81 3.64
N LEU A 103 4.07 -1.24 4.67
CA LEU A 103 4.70 -1.94 5.78
C LEU A 103 4.00 -1.56 7.11
N PRO A 104 3.04 -2.36 7.60
CA PRO A 104 2.30 -2.09 8.83
C PRO A 104 3.18 -2.17 10.07
N THR A 105 3.31 -1.05 10.78
CA THR A 105 4.14 -0.91 11.99
C THR A 105 3.44 -1.37 13.27
N PHE A 106 2.42 -2.21 13.13
CA PHE A 106 1.59 -2.70 14.23
C PHE A 106 1.16 -4.15 14.02
N ALA A 107 0.77 -4.81 15.09
CA ALA A 107 0.20 -6.17 15.07
C ALA A 107 -1.11 -6.28 15.85
N ASP A 108 -1.60 -5.18 16.43
CA ASP A 108 -2.83 -5.16 17.21
C ASP A 108 -4.05 -4.92 16.28
N ARG A 109 -4.98 -5.88 16.23
CA ARG A 109 -6.20 -5.75 15.42
C ARG A 109 -7.05 -4.55 15.80
N ARG A 110 -6.93 -4.02 17.02
CA ARG A 110 -7.68 -2.84 17.49
C ARG A 110 -7.31 -1.57 16.72
N LEU A 111 -6.10 -1.51 16.17
CA LEU A 111 -5.61 -0.39 15.36
C LEU A 111 -6.08 -0.44 13.90
N ASN A 112 -7.03 -1.32 13.54
CA ASN A 112 -7.50 -1.45 12.16
C ASN A 112 -8.03 -0.13 11.57
N ARG A 113 -8.65 0.73 12.39
CA ARG A 113 -9.20 2.02 11.95
C ARG A 113 -8.12 3.06 11.65
N GLU A 114 -6.95 2.92 12.28
CA GLU A 114 -5.80 3.82 12.16
C GLU A 114 -4.67 3.16 11.34
N ALA A 115 -5.00 2.09 10.59
CA ALA A 115 -4.01 1.26 9.91
C ALA A 115 -3.14 2.06 8.92
N LEU A 116 -3.72 3.08 8.27
CA LEU A 116 -3.03 3.94 7.32
C LEU A 116 -1.91 4.75 8.00
N ASP A 117 -2.20 5.34 9.15
CA ASP A 117 -1.24 6.12 9.94
C ASP A 117 -0.14 5.24 10.53
N HIS A 118 -0.50 3.99 10.84
CA HIS A 118 0.42 2.97 11.30
C HIS A 118 1.09 2.18 10.18
N CYS A 119 1.10 2.66 8.94
CA CYS A 119 1.83 2.05 7.82
C CYS A 119 3.04 2.90 7.41
N VAL A 120 4.14 2.25 7.01
CA VAL A 120 5.26 2.90 6.33
C VAL A 120 5.20 2.54 4.86
N PHE A 121 5.32 3.54 4.00
CA PHE A 121 5.29 3.42 2.55
C PHE A 121 6.68 3.56 1.97
N TRP A 122 7.42 2.45 2.02
CA TRP A 122 8.83 2.44 1.70
C TRP A 122 9.10 2.01 0.25
N ARG A 123 10.08 2.63 -0.38
CA ARG A 123 10.55 2.25 -1.69
C ARG A 123 12.03 1.83 -1.62
N PRO A 124 12.40 0.67 -2.20
CA PRO A 124 13.80 0.25 -2.28
C PRO A 124 14.66 1.30 -3.02
N PRO A 125 15.79 1.75 -2.44
CA PRO A 125 16.81 2.50 -3.17
C PRO A 125 17.33 1.71 -4.38
N LYS A 126 17.69 2.41 -5.46
CA LYS A 126 18.14 1.79 -6.72
C LYS A 126 19.40 0.95 -6.56
N ASP A 127 20.27 1.33 -5.65
CA ASP A 127 21.55 0.72 -5.33
C ASP A 127 21.45 -0.35 -4.22
N LEU A 128 20.31 -0.47 -3.53
CA LEU A 128 20.15 -1.44 -2.45
C LEU A 128 20.17 -2.89 -2.98
N ALA A 129 21.15 -3.68 -2.57
CA ALA A 129 21.12 -5.13 -2.75
C ALA A 129 20.00 -5.74 -1.90
N MET A 130 19.38 -6.83 -2.38
CA MET A 130 18.19 -7.42 -1.74
C MET A 130 18.42 -7.68 -0.23
N PRO A 131 17.66 -7.00 0.66
CA PRO A 131 17.87 -7.17 2.09
C PRO A 131 17.26 -8.50 2.56
N PRO A 132 17.91 -9.22 3.50
CA PRO A 132 17.38 -10.47 4.03
C PRO A 132 16.09 -10.26 4.84
N SER A 133 15.93 -9.09 5.46
CA SER A 133 14.70 -8.63 6.13
C SER A 133 14.75 -7.12 6.34
N ILE A 134 13.59 -6.49 6.37
CA ILE A 134 13.43 -5.08 6.72
C ILE A 134 12.89 -4.99 8.13
N TRP A 135 13.46 -4.09 8.93
CA TRP A 135 13.14 -3.97 10.35
C TRP A 135 12.55 -2.60 10.66
N TYR A 136 11.57 -2.58 11.56
CA TYR A 136 11.05 -1.35 12.12
C TYR A 136 11.48 -1.20 13.57
N ASP A 137 12.17 -0.10 13.83
CA ASP A 137 12.71 0.19 15.14
C ASP A 137 12.01 1.41 15.73
N HIS A 138 11.12 1.14 16.68
CA HIS A 138 10.44 2.18 17.45
C HIS A 138 11.37 2.88 18.47
N ASN A 139 12.54 2.30 18.79
CA ASN A 139 13.49 2.89 19.73
C ASN A 139 14.95 2.69 19.28
N PRO A 140 15.46 3.58 18.41
CA PRO A 140 16.79 3.46 17.82
C PRO A 140 17.93 3.49 18.84
N LYS A 141 17.68 3.92 20.09
CA LYS A 141 18.67 3.98 21.17
C LYS A 141 18.85 2.66 21.91
N LYS A 142 17.92 1.70 21.80
CA LYS A 142 17.96 0.43 22.56
C LYS A 142 18.17 -0.82 21.69
N SER A 143 18.13 -0.67 20.37
CA SER A 143 18.16 -1.77 19.42
C SER A 143 19.58 -1.99 18.88
N LYS A 144 20.15 -3.16 19.17
CA LYS A 144 21.40 -3.66 18.56
C LYS A 144 21.14 -4.35 17.21
N VAL A 145 20.14 -3.91 16.44
CA VAL A 145 19.88 -4.50 15.11
C VAL A 145 20.93 -3.95 14.14
N ALA A 146 21.74 -4.86 13.60
CA ALA A 146 22.79 -4.62 12.62
C ALA A 146 22.25 -3.88 11.38
N ALA A 147 23.14 -3.20 10.68
CA ALA A 147 22.93 -2.22 9.60
C ALA A 147 22.12 -2.71 8.38
N HIS A 148 20.87 -3.07 8.58
CA HIS A 148 19.85 -3.21 7.55
C HIS A 148 19.04 -1.91 7.50
N GLU A 149 18.51 -1.54 6.33
CA GLU A 149 17.86 -0.24 6.10
C GLU A 149 16.81 0.03 7.19
N ARG A 150 17.16 0.93 8.10
CA ARG A 150 16.30 1.32 9.22
C ARG A 150 15.25 2.25 8.65
N LEU A 151 14.02 1.78 8.58
CA LEU A 151 12.93 2.61 8.11
C LEU A 151 12.63 3.68 9.16
N SER A 152 12.93 4.92 8.83
CA SER A 152 12.58 6.07 9.66
C SER A 152 11.08 6.38 9.55
N VAL A 153 10.52 7.05 10.54
CA VAL A 153 9.12 7.52 10.60
C VAL A 153 8.75 8.45 9.43
N LYS A 154 9.66 8.77 8.53
CA LYS A 154 9.48 9.79 7.49
C LYS A 154 8.57 9.34 6.35
N ASP A 155 8.57 8.07 5.96
CA ASP A 155 7.79 7.60 4.81
C ASP A 155 6.36 7.17 5.21
N ARG A 156 5.61 8.06 5.85
CA ARG A 156 4.18 7.86 6.18
C ARG A 156 3.27 8.27 5.01
N TRP A 157 1.99 7.95 5.11
CA TRP A 157 0.98 8.28 4.09
C TRP A 157 1.04 9.74 3.64
N GLY A 158 1.12 10.68 4.58
CA GLY A 158 1.20 12.12 4.28
C GLY A 158 2.34 12.49 3.32
N LEU A 159 3.54 11.97 3.56
CA LEU A 159 4.69 12.23 2.68
C LEU A 159 4.54 11.52 1.32
N LEU A 160 4.00 10.30 1.31
CA LEU A 160 3.74 9.58 0.06
C LEU A 160 2.76 10.38 -0.81
N ILE A 161 1.63 10.81 -0.24
CA ILE A 161 0.60 11.50 -1.02
C ILE A 161 1.06 12.87 -1.48
N GLU A 162 1.87 13.58 -0.68
CA GLU A 162 2.52 14.82 -1.11
C GLU A 162 3.43 14.58 -2.33
N ARG A 163 4.26 13.53 -2.29
CA ARG A 163 5.11 13.14 -3.44
C ARG A 163 4.29 12.77 -4.68
N VAL A 164 3.16 12.08 -4.51
CA VAL A 164 2.26 11.75 -5.61
C VAL A 164 1.67 13.04 -6.20
N LEU A 165 1.16 13.95 -5.38
CA LEU A 165 0.47 15.14 -5.86
C LEU A 165 1.44 16.14 -6.50
N TYR A 166 2.55 16.45 -5.83
CA TYR A 166 3.42 17.57 -6.17
C TYR A 166 4.76 17.19 -6.81
N CYS A 167 5.18 15.92 -6.69
CA CYS A 167 6.46 15.48 -7.26
C CYS A 167 6.27 14.53 -8.46
N GLN A 168 7.38 13.95 -8.94
CA GLN A 168 7.41 13.00 -10.06
C GLN A 168 7.09 11.55 -9.64
N PHE A 169 6.47 11.34 -8.47
CA PHE A 169 6.09 10.00 -8.04
C PHE A 169 4.74 9.59 -8.65
N GLY A 170 4.64 8.31 -9.01
CA GLY A 170 3.49 7.77 -9.75
C GLY A 170 3.64 7.89 -11.27
N ARG A 171 2.94 7.02 -11.99
CA ARG A 171 2.85 7.05 -13.44
C ARG A 171 1.76 8.04 -13.85
N LYS A 172 2.13 9.08 -14.61
CA LYS A 172 1.15 9.98 -15.23
C LYS A 172 0.30 9.18 -16.23
N MET A 173 -1.01 9.31 -16.12
CA MET A 173 -1.95 8.75 -17.08
C MET A 173 -2.30 9.84 -18.08
N LEU A 174 -2.01 9.60 -19.36
CA LEU A 174 -2.63 10.38 -20.45
C LEU A 174 -4.12 10.02 -20.49
N LEU A 175 -4.99 10.94 -20.94
CA LEU A 175 -6.45 10.70 -21.03
C LEU A 175 -6.78 9.40 -21.80
N SER A 176 -6.03 9.09 -22.86
CA SER A 176 -6.13 7.83 -23.62
C SER A 176 -5.65 6.59 -22.84
N GLY A 177 -4.67 6.75 -21.96
CA GLY A 177 -4.17 5.67 -21.11
C GLY A 177 -5.09 5.37 -19.92
N LEU A 178 -5.89 6.34 -19.47
CA LEU A 178 -6.85 6.18 -18.38
C LEU A 178 -8.04 5.33 -18.82
N GLN A 179 -8.51 5.53 -20.05
CA GLN A 179 -9.51 4.68 -20.69
C GLN A 179 -8.98 3.26 -20.91
N SER A 180 -7.78 3.14 -21.53
CA SER A 180 -7.15 1.82 -21.79
C SER A 180 -6.88 1.03 -20.50
N TYR A 181 -6.41 1.69 -19.44
CA TYR A 181 -6.21 1.06 -18.13
C TYR A 181 -7.54 0.69 -17.45
N ALA A 182 -8.56 1.55 -17.55
CA ALA A 182 -9.90 1.24 -17.06
C ALA A 182 -10.54 0.07 -17.82
N ASP A 183 -10.28 -0.05 -19.13
CA ASP A 183 -10.79 -1.11 -20.01
C ASP A 183 -10.03 -2.43 -19.81
N GLU A 184 -8.69 -2.38 -19.63
CA GLU A 184 -7.89 -3.54 -19.22
C GLU A 184 -8.32 -4.05 -17.84
N LEU A 185 -8.56 -3.13 -16.89
CA LEU A 185 -9.06 -3.48 -15.56
C LEU A 185 -10.49 -4.02 -15.61
N ARG A 186 -11.41 -3.42 -16.39
CA ARG A 186 -12.76 -3.95 -16.61
C ARG A 186 -12.70 -5.35 -17.20
N THR A 187 -11.88 -5.56 -18.22
CA THR A 187 -11.74 -6.86 -18.89
C THR A 187 -11.19 -7.93 -17.94
N ALA A 188 -10.18 -7.57 -17.13
CA ALA A 188 -9.64 -8.44 -16.09
C ALA A 188 -10.65 -8.76 -14.97
N LEU A 189 -11.56 -7.82 -14.66
CA LEU A 189 -12.61 -7.98 -13.66
C LEU A 189 -13.84 -8.76 -14.18
N THR A 190 -14.19 -8.63 -15.46
CA THR A 190 -15.30 -9.40 -16.08
C THR A 190 -14.95 -10.87 -16.33
N GLY A 191 -13.66 -11.21 -16.43
CA GLY A 191 -13.19 -12.59 -16.62
C GLY A 191 -12.96 -13.38 -15.32
N ALA A 192 -13.15 -12.75 -14.15
CA ALA A 192 -12.95 -13.37 -12.85
C ALA A 192 -14.31 -13.53 -12.14
N ASN A 193 -14.77 -14.77 -11.99
CA ASN A 193 -15.80 -15.11 -11.00
C ASN A 193 -15.26 -14.75 -9.61
N LEU A 194 -15.51 -13.52 -9.16
CA LEU A 194 -15.14 -13.05 -7.82
C LEU A 194 -16.36 -13.09 -6.90
N PRO A 195 -16.19 -13.56 -5.65
CA PRO A 195 -17.19 -13.38 -4.62
C PRO A 195 -17.38 -11.89 -4.33
N SER A 196 -18.63 -11.56 -4.04
CA SER A 196 -19.23 -10.26 -3.82
C SER A 196 -18.31 -9.24 -3.14
N THR A 197 -18.22 -8.05 -3.74
CA THR A 197 -17.63 -6.79 -3.24
C THR A 197 -16.30 -6.39 -3.91
N VAL A 198 -16.40 -5.99 -5.17
CA VAL A 198 -15.53 -4.95 -5.72
C VAL A 198 -16.28 -3.63 -5.54
N ILE A 199 -15.87 -2.79 -4.57
CA ILE A 199 -16.42 -1.43 -4.46
C ILE A 199 -15.67 -0.56 -5.46
N VAL A 200 -16.11 -0.53 -6.71
CA VAL A 200 -15.77 0.61 -7.57
C VAL A 200 -16.72 1.73 -7.19
N THR A 201 -16.32 2.58 -6.25
CA THR A 201 -17.14 3.75 -5.88
C THR A 201 -17.04 4.79 -7.00
N TRP A 202 -18.01 4.78 -7.92
CA TRP A 202 -18.29 5.93 -8.76
C TRP A 202 -19.17 6.88 -7.96
N VAL A 203 -18.63 8.03 -7.58
CA VAL A 203 -19.45 9.15 -7.14
C VAL A 203 -19.63 10.05 -8.36
N GLU A 204 -20.75 9.86 -9.05
CA GLU A 204 -21.26 10.89 -9.96
C GLU A 204 -21.81 12.02 -9.11
N LEU A 205 -21.30 13.23 -9.34
CA LEU A 205 -21.98 14.43 -8.85
C LEU A 205 -23.01 14.84 -9.89
N PRO A 206 -24.13 15.48 -9.49
CA PRO A 206 -25.04 16.10 -10.43
C PRO A 206 -24.22 17.01 -11.34
N SER A 207 -24.49 16.97 -12.64
CA SER A 207 -23.97 17.95 -13.58
C SER A 207 -24.39 19.34 -13.10
N GLY A 208 -23.49 19.99 -12.35
CA GLY A 208 -23.55 21.41 -12.07
C GLY A 208 -23.59 22.12 -13.41
N SER A 209 -24.70 22.81 -13.63
CA SER A 209 -25.17 23.37 -14.88
C SER A 209 -24.10 24.22 -15.57
N ALA A 210 -24.01 24.05 -16.89
CA ALA A 210 -23.70 25.17 -17.77
C ALA A 210 -24.72 26.30 -17.54
N ALA A 211 -24.29 27.54 -17.73
CA ALA A 211 -24.96 28.80 -17.41
C ALA A 211 -24.82 29.20 -15.92
N GLU A 212 -24.32 30.38 -15.58
CA GLU A 212 -24.68 31.67 -16.16
C GLU A 212 -23.47 32.56 -16.53
N SER A 213 -23.77 33.42 -17.51
CA SER A 213 -23.00 34.49 -18.14
C SER A 213 -22.41 35.54 -17.21
#